data_AF-A0A497GG33-F1
#
_entry.id   AF-A0A497GG33-F1
#
_cell.length_a   1.000
_cell.length_b   1.000
_cell.length_c   1.000
_cell.angle_alpha   90.00
_cell.angle_beta   90.00
_cell.angle_gamma   90.00
#
_symmetry.space_group_name_H-M   'P 1'
#
loop_
_entity.id
_entity.type
_entity.pdbx_description
1 polymer ?
#
loop_
_entity_poly.entity_id
_entity_poly.type
_entity_poly.pdbx_seq_one_letter_code
_entity_poly.pdbx_strand_id
1 'polypeptide(L)'
;MSRILKIIPYEEYILRGNAACPGCGAELTLRYVLKALGPKTIMVIPACCTSVIAGPYPRTAFNVPVLHIAFAASAAAASGIAEAVEQLGKKNVNVVVWAGDGGTVDIGLQALSGAAERNHNLFYICYDNEAYMNTGIQKSGSTPYGAWTTTTPTGNKGFKKDLPTIMKAHGVPYIATLNPAFPNDILAKINKAKKIRGFKYFHALSPCPPGWRFDSSMTIEVARMAVLT
;
A
#
# COMPACT_ATOMS: atom_id res chain seq x y z
N MET A 1 -12.93 13.82 -24.09
CA MET A 1 -12.38 13.56 -22.74
C MET A 1 -13.24 12.49 -22.09
N SER A 2 -12.73 11.25 -21.99
CA SER A 2 -13.54 10.06 -21.62
C SER A 2 -14.15 10.21 -20.21
N ARG A 3 -15.33 9.60 -19.98
CA ARG A 3 -16.07 9.61 -18.70
C ARG A 3 -15.21 9.24 -17.47
N ILE A 4 -14.06 8.59 -17.67
CA ILE A 4 -13.10 8.15 -16.65
C ILE A 4 -12.54 9.32 -15.81
N LEU A 5 -12.26 10.47 -16.42
CA LEU A 5 -11.62 11.60 -15.71
C LEU A 5 -12.56 12.38 -14.79
N LYS A 6 -13.89 12.16 -14.86
CA LYS A 6 -14.86 12.94 -14.06
C LYS A 6 -14.96 12.47 -12.60
N ILE A 7 -14.47 11.27 -12.27
CA ILE A 7 -14.65 10.66 -10.93
C ILE A 7 -13.43 10.87 -10.02
N ILE A 8 -12.25 11.10 -10.61
CA ILE A 8 -11.00 11.23 -9.86
C ILE A 8 -10.85 12.70 -9.39
N PRO A 9 -10.76 12.96 -8.06
CA PRO A 9 -10.55 14.32 -7.55
C PRO A 9 -9.29 14.98 -8.12
N TYR A 10 -9.34 16.31 -8.32
CA TYR A 10 -8.22 17.07 -8.85
C TYR A 10 -7.12 17.25 -7.80
N GLU A 11 -7.48 17.41 -6.54
CA GLU A 11 -6.57 17.66 -5.42
C GLU A 11 -5.54 16.53 -5.28
N GLU A 12 -4.29 16.90 -5.05
CA GLU A 12 -3.17 15.97 -4.87
C GLU A 12 -2.68 15.98 -3.41
N TYR A 13 -2.41 14.78 -2.89
CA TYR A 13 -1.87 14.58 -1.54
C TYR A 13 -0.47 13.93 -1.55
N ILE A 14 -0.02 13.54 -2.74
CA ILE A 14 1.38 13.30 -3.07
C ILE A 14 1.74 14.27 -4.21
N LEU A 15 2.69 15.14 -3.94
CA LEU A 15 3.08 16.24 -4.82
C LEU A 15 4.08 15.74 -5.88
N ARG A 16 4.23 16.55 -6.93
CA ARG A 16 5.27 16.36 -7.95
C ARG A 16 6.65 16.57 -7.32
N GLY A 17 7.68 15.96 -7.93
CA GLY A 17 9.06 16.05 -7.44
C GLY A 17 9.39 15.06 -6.32
N ASN A 18 8.74 13.89 -6.35
CA ASN A 18 9.03 12.77 -5.47
C ASN A 18 10.15 11.86 -6.07
N ALA A 19 10.73 10.98 -5.26
CA ALA A 19 11.88 10.15 -5.66
C ALA A 19 11.49 8.78 -6.25
N ALA A 20 10.25 8.61 -6.70
CA ALA A 20 9.81 7.36 -7.31
C ALA A 20 10.49 7.12 -8.67
N CYS A 21 10.70 5.85 -9.01
CA CYS A 21 11.15 5.47 -10.34
C CYS A 21 10.12 5.90 -11.41
N PRO A 22 10.55 6.17 -12.66
CA PRO A 22 9.63 6.28 -13.78
C PRO A 22 8.72 5.05 -13.86
N GLY A 23 7.41 5.26 -13.95
CA GLY A 23 6.43 4.17 -13.97
C GLY A 23 6.22 3.46 -12.63
N CYS A 24 6.53 4.07 -11.48
CA CYS A 24 6.31 3.40 -10.20
C CYS A 24 4.83 3.07 -9.93
N GLY A 25 4.46 1.79 -9.94
CA GLY A 25 3.09 1.35 -9.65
C GLY A 25 2.64 1.60 -8.21
N ALA A 26 3.58 1.58 -7.25
CA ALA A 26 3.29 1.86 -5.85
C ALA A 26 2.93 3.34 -5.62
N GLU A 27 3.68 4.27 -6.24
CA GLU A 27 3.40 5.71 -6.17
C GLU A 27 2.03 6.03 -6.79
N LEU A 28 1.76 5.46 -7.97
CA LEU A 28 0.51 5.71 -8.67
C LEU A 28 -0.70 5.19 -7.88
N THR A 29 -0.57 4.01 -7.29
CA THR A 29 -1.62 3.44 -6.44
C THR A 29 -1.83 4.29 -5.19
N LEU A 30 -0.76 4.73 -4.54
CA LEU A 30 -0.83 5.62 -3.38
C LEU A 30 -1.53 6.95 -3.73
N ARG A 31 -1.24 7.53 -4.89
CA ARG A 31 -1.90 8.74 -5.39
C ARG A 31 -3.42 8.55 -5.48
N TYR A 32 -3.90 7.45 -6.05
CA TYR A 32 -5.34 7.16 -6.13
C TYR A 32 -5.97 6.91 -4.76
N VAL A 33 -5.29 6.18 -3.88
CA VAL A 33 -5.74 5.92 -2.51
C VAL A 33 -5.89 7.22 -1.73
N LEU A 34 -4.88 8.10 -1.75
CA LEU A 34 -4.94 9.37 -1.04
C LEU A 34 -6.01 10.31 -1.60
N LYS A 35 -6.20 10.36 -2.93
CA LYS A 35 -7.31 11.11 -3.54
C LYS A 35 -8.68 10.66 -3.03
N ALA A 36 -8.87 9.36 -2.83
CA ALA A 36 -10.13 8.83 -2.28
C ALA A 36 -10.29 9.11 -0.77
N LEU A 37 -9.20 9.04 -0.01
CA LEU A 37 -9.20 9.29 1.43
C LEU A 37 -9.43 10.77 1.76
N GLY A 38 -8.77 11.66 1.04
CA GLY A 38 -8.85 13.11 1.20
C GLY A 38 -7.88 13.68 2.24
N PRO A 39 -8.03 14.97 2.62
CA PRO A 39 -7.02 15.73 3.34
C PRO A 39 -6.91 15.36 4.83
N LYS A 40 -7.98 14.79 5.40
CA LYS A 40 -8.00 14.35 6.81
C LYS A 40 -7.44 12.93 6.93
N THR A 41 -6.18 12.77 6.56
CA THR A 41 -5.51 11.48 6.51
C THR A 41 -4.17 11.57 7.21
N ILE A 42 -3.88 10.62 8.10
CA ILE A 42 -2.58 10.44 8.75
C ILE A 42 -2.01 9.13 8.21
N MET A 43 -0.81 9.19 7.65
CA MET A 43 -0.11 8.03 7.13
C MET A 43 0.93 7.51 8.11
N VAL A 44 1.08 6.19 8.16
CA VAL A 44 2.18 5.49 8.81
C VAL A 44 2.91 4.68 7.75
N ILE A 45 4.17 5.01 7.53
CA ILE A 45 5.00 4.42 6.47
C ILE A 45 6.22 3.76 7.14
N PRO A 46 6.30 2.42 7.18
CA PRO A 46 7.51 1.75 7.64
C PRO A 46 8.67 1.97 6.66
N ALA A 47 9.90 1.64 7.06
CA ALA A 47 11.04 1.61 6.13
C ALA A 47 10.73 0.75 4.89
N CYS A 48 10.70 1.37 3.71
CA CYS A 48 10.34 0.73 2.43
C CYS A 48 10.66 1.65 1.24
N CYS A 49 10.30 1.28 0.00
CA CYS A 49 10.46 2.21 -1.13
C CYS A 49 9.76 3.56 -0.88
N THR A 50 8.57 3.54 -0.28
CA THR A 50 7.80 4.77 -0.07
C THR A 50 8.43 5.73 0.94
N SER A 51 9.26 5.25 1.87
CA SER A 51 10.04 6.16 2.73
C SER A 51 11.10 6.93 1.95
N VAL A 52 11.59 6.39 0.83
CA VAL A 52 12.49 7.10 -0.09
C VAL A 52 11.69 7.99 -1.05
N ILE A 53 10.54 7.50 -1.55
CA ILE A 53 9.65 8.26 -2.44
C ILE A 53 9.25 9.60 -1.84
N ALA A 54 9.12 9.69 -0.51
CA ALA A 54 8.87 10.93 0.23
C ALA A 54 9.71 12.12 -0.28
N GLY A 55 10.94 11.86 -0.74
CA GLY A 55 11.83 12.86 -1.31
C GLY A 55 13.05 13.13 -0.43
N PRO A 56 13.95 14.01 -0.87
CA PRO A 56 15.19 14.30 -0.17
C PRO A 56 14.93 15.12 1.10
N TYR A 57 15.53 14.71 2.21
CA TYR A 57 15.54 15.52 3.43
C TYR A 57 16.13 16.92 3.17
N PRO A 58 15.57 18.01 3.75
CA PRO A 58 14.43 18.06 4.68
C PRO A 58 13.05 18.22 4.02
N ARG A 59 12.94 18.02 2.70
CA ARG A 59 11.68 18.19 1.96
C ARG A 59 10.86 16.91 1.96
N THR A 60 9.55 17.06 1.73
CA THR A 60 8.62 15.94 1.54
C THR A 60 7.65 16.25 0.41
N ALA A 61 7.31 15.23 -0.38
CA ALA A 61 6.25 15.27 -1.38
C ALA A 61 4.88 14.97 -0.76
N PHE A 62 4.79 14.53 0.49
CA PHE A 62 3.50 14.26 1.12
C PHE A 62 2.84 15.55 1.60
N ASN A 63 1.60 15.78 1.16
CA ASN A 63 0.76 16.90 1.57
C ASN A 63 -0.29 16.46 2.61
N VAL A 64 0.08 15.48 3.44
CA VAL A 64 -0.66 14.95 4.58
C VAL A 64 0.34 14.59 5.69
N PRO A 65 -0.06 14.57 6.97
CA PRO A 65 0.81 14.10 8.05
C PRO A 65 1.29 12.66 7.82
N VAL A 66 2.61 12.43 7.94
CA VAL A 66 3.25 11.13 7.79
C VAL A 66 4.13 10.85 9.01
N LEU A 67 3.94 9.68 9.61
CA LEU A 67 4.88 9.09 10.55
C LEU A 67 5.72 8.02 9.82
N HIS A 68 7.02 8.27 9.69
CA HIS A 68 7.97 7.22 9.34
C HIS A 68 8.30 6.40 10.59
N ILE A 69 8.35 5.07 10.43
CA ILE A 69 8.53 4.16 11.56
C ILE A 69 9.42 2.97 11.18
N ALA A 70 9.91 2.25 12.20
CA ALA A 70 10.65 1.02 12.02
C ALA A 70 9.86 -0.02 11.20
N PHE A 71 10.59 -0.83 10.44
CA PHE A 71 10.02 -1.68 9.40
C PHE A 71 8.89 -2.61 9.90
N ALA A 72 9.06 -3.19 11.09
CA ALA A 72 8.14 -4.15 11.69
C ALA A 72 6.94 -3.51 12.43
N ALA A 73 6.92 -2.19 12.62
CA ALA A 73 6.09 -1.54 13.64
C ALA A 73 4.90 -0.71 13.10
N SER A 74 4.65 -0.72 11.79
CA SER A 74 3.66 0.16 11.16
C SER A 74 2.23 0.01 11.70
N ALA A 75 1.72 -1.23 11.78
CA ALA A 75 0.39 -1.49 12.33
C ALA A 75 0.28 -1.18 13.83
N ALA A 76 1.34 -1.40 14.60
CA ALA A 76 1.36 -1.09 16.02
C ALA A 76 1.30 0.44 16.25
N ALA A 77 2.12 1.21 15.53
CA ALA A 77 2.10 2.67 15.59
C ALA A 77 0.75 3.23 15.12
N ALA A 78 0.19 2.70 14.03
CA ALA A 78 -1.12 3.10 13.54
C ALA A 78 -2.26 2.76 14.52
N SER A 79 -2.17 1.65 15.26
CA SER A 79 -3.12 1.33 16.34
C SER A 79 -3.12 2.44 17.41
N GLY A 80 -1.94 2.87 17.86
CA GLY A 80 -1.82 3.96 18.83
C GLY A 80 -2.37 5.30 18.32
N ILE A 81 -2.14 5.62 17.04
CA ILE A 81 -2.71 6.82 16.41
C ILE A 81 -4.22 6.73 16.30
N ALA A 82 -4.76 5.56 15.92
CA ALA A 82 -6.20 5.34 15.83
C ALA A 82 -6.88 5.53 17.20
N GLU A 83 -6.34 4.93 18.25
CA GLU A 83 -6.81 5.13 19.63
C GLU A 83 -6.75 6.59 20.07
N ALA A 84 -5.64 7.28 19.81
CA ALA A 84 -5.49 8.69 20.16
C ALA A 84 -6.52 9.58 19.44
N VAL A 85 -6.77 9.34 18.15
CA VAL A 85 -7.79 10.04 17.37
C VAL A 85 -9.18 9.86 17.98
N GLU A 86 -9.51 8.65 18.43
CA GLU A 86 -10.80 8.35 19.07
C GLU A 86 -10.92 9.01 20.45
N GLN A 87 -9.89 8.91 21.30
CA GLN A 87 -9.88 9.55 22.63
C GLN A 87 -9.96 11.07 22.57
N LEU A 88 -9.36 11.68 21.54
CA LEU A 88 -9.45 13.12 21.30
C LEU A 88 -10.77 13.57 20.66
N GLY A 89 -11.71 12.63 20.40
CA GLY A 89 -13.00 12.90 19.79
C GLY A 89 -12.91 13.43 18.35
N LYS A 90 -11.80 13.20 17.65
CA LYS A 90 -11.57 13.70 16.29
C LYS A 90 -12.35 12.84 15.28
N LYS A 91 -13.34 13.45 14.63
CA LYS A 91 -14.17 12.77 13.63
C LYS A 91 -13.57 12.87 12.23
N ASN A 92 -13.85 11.85 11.40
CA ASN A 92 -13.50 11.81 9.97
C ASN A 92 -11.99 11.94 9.69
N VAL A 93 -11.15 11.37 10.56
CA VAL A 93 -9.70 11.25 10.34
C VAL A 93 -9.41 9.81 9.92
N ASN A 94 -8.77 9.65 8.76
CA ASN A 94 -8.32 8.35 8.29
C ASN A 94 -6.92 8.07 8.84
N VAL A 95 -6.75 6.97 9.57
CA VAL A 95 -5.42 6.46 9.93
C VAL A 95 -5.06 5.36 8.94
N VAL A 96 -3.90 5.47 8.30
CA VAL A 96 -3.55 4.68 7.13
C VAL A 96 -2.15 4.12 7.27
N VAL A 97 -2.03 2.80 7.31
CA VAL A 97 -0.74 2.13 7.07
C VAL A 97 -0.57 1.95 5.57
N TRP A 98 0.57 2.41 5.06
CA TRP A 98 1.02 2.14 3.70
C TRP A 98 2.35 1.40 3.78
N ALA A 99 2.32 0.08 3.59
CA ALA A 99 3.47 -0.80 3.77
C ALA A 99 3.70 -1.64 2.51
N GLY A 100 4.97 -1.88 2.19
CA GLY A 100 5.31 -2.85 1.14
C GLY A 100 4.98 -4.27 1.58
N ASP A 101 5.03 -5.22 0.66
CA ASP A 101 4.85 -6.65 0.95
C ASP A 101 5.82 -7.13 2.03
N GLY A 102 7.11 -6.82 1.97
CA GLY A 102 8.06 -7.20 3.03
C GLY A 102 7.66 -6.71 4.44
N GLY A 103 7.11 -5.50 4.54
CA GLY A 103 6.61 -4.92 5.79
C GLY A 103 5.23 -5.42 6.22
N THR A 104 4.63 -6.31 5.42
CA THR A 104 3.27 -6.81 5.60
C THR A 104 3.25 -8.33 5.72
N VAL A 105 3.67 -9.05 4.67
CA VAL A 105 3.60 -10.51 4.59
C VAL A 105 4.72 -11.20 5.37
N ASP A 106 5.80 -10.48 5.67
CA ASP A 106 6.95 -10.99 6.39
C ASP A 106 7.12 -10.30 7.76
N ILE A 107 8.00 -9.30 7.88
CA ILE A 107 8.47 -8.80 9.18
C ILE A 107 7.41 -8.07 9.99
N GLY A 108 6.46 -7.39 9.32
CA GLY A 108 5.38 -6.66 9.99
C GLY A 108 4.11 -7.47 10.24
N LEU A 109 4.11 -8.77 9.89
CA LEU A 109 2.92 -9.62 9.98
C LEU A 109 2.36 -9.71 11.41
N GLN A 110 3.23 -9.79 12.42
CA GLN A 110 2.80 -9.85 13.82
C GLN A 110 2.06 -8.57 14.25
N ALA A 111 2.58 -7.39 13.88
CA ALA A 111 1.94 -6.13 14.19
C ALA A 111 0.61 -5.98 13.44
N LEU A 112 0.57 -6.39 12.17
CA LEU A 112 -0.64 -6.45 11.35
C LEU A 112 -1.72 -7.32 12.01
N SER A 113 -1.37 -8.56 12.36
CA SER A 113 -2.24 -9.52 13.04
C SER A 113 -2.83 -8.92 14.31
N GLY A 114 -2.01 -8.33 15.18
CA GLY A 114 -2.49 -7.73 16.42
C GLY A 114 -3.40 -6.51 16.20
N ALA A 115 -3.14 -5.69 15.18
CA ALA A 115 -4.01 -4.56 14.85
C ALA A 115 -5.38 -5.02 14.32
N ALA A 116 -5.40 -6.08 13.51
CA ALA A 116 -6.62 -6.72 13.01
C ALA A 116 -7.43 -7.38 14.13
N GLU A 117 -6.77 -8.13 15.01
CA GLU A 117 -7.38 -8.78 16.19
C GLU A 117 -8.08 -7.77 17.10
N ARG A 118 -7.42 -6.65 17.40
CA ARG A 118 -8.00 -5.55 18.20
C ARG A 118 -9.01 -4.70 17.44
N ASN A 119 -9.22 -4.97 16.14
CA ASN A 119 -10.16 -4.29 15.26
C ASN A 119 -10.01 -2.75 15.27
N HIS A 120 -8.77 -2.25 15.33
CA HIS A 120 -8.46 -0.81 15.31
C HIS A 120 -9.07 -0.15 14.07
N ASN A 121 -9.71 1.02 14.23
CA ASN A 121 -10.38 1.71 13.14
C ASN A 121 -9.40 2.40 12.17
N LEU A 122 -8.71 1.62 11.35
CA LEU A 122 -7.69 2.08 10.42
C LEU A 122 -7.74 1.35 9.09
N PHE A 123 -7.08 1.94 8.08
CA PHE A 123 -6.83 1.33 6.79
C PHE A 123 -5.42 0.74 6.79
N TYR A 124 -5.27 -0.53 6.44
CA TYR A 124 -3.97 -1.14 6.18
C TYR A 124 -3.88 -1.50 4.71
N ILE A 125 -2.98 -0.85 3.98
CA ILE A 125 -2.73 -1.12 2.58
C ILE A 125 -1.33 -1.70 2.42
N CYS A 126 -1.29 -2.97 1.98
CA CYS A 126 -0.10 -3.62 1.48
C CYS A 126 0.06 -3.27 0.00
N TYR A 127 1.05 -2.46 -0.35
CA TYR A 127 1.44 -2.31 -1.75
C TYR A 127 2.38 -3.44 -2.11
N ASP A 128 1.86 -4.42 -2.82
CA ASP A 128 2.58 -5.64 -3.15
C ASP A 128 3.29 -5.48 -4.49
N ASN A 129 4.58 -5.18 -4.41
CA ASN A 129 5.48 -5.21 -5.56
C ASN A 129 6.33 -6.49 -5.61
N GLU A 130 5.98 -7.50 -4.81
CA GLU A 130 6.44 -8.89 -4.90
C GLU A 130 7.93 -9.13 -4.60
N ALA A 131 8.62 -8.17 -4.00
CA ALA A 131 9.98 -8.32 -3.49
C ALA A 131 10.33 -7.19 -2.53
N TYR A 132 11.41 -7.34 -1.76
CA TYR A 132 12.04 -6.22 -1.08
C TYR A 132 12.75 -5.32 -2.11
N MET A 133 11.98 -4.44 -2.74
CA MET A 133 12.46 -3.65 -3.89
C MET A 133 13.54 -2.63 -3.50
N ASN A 134 13.36 -1.93 -2.39
CA ASN A 134 14.27 -0.86 -1.97
C ASN A 134 15.70 -1.35 -1.70
N THR A 135 15.83 -2.55 -1.16
CA THR A 135 17.12 -3.12 -0.76
C THR A 135 17.85 -3.81 -1.90
N GLY A 136 17.28 -3.84 -3.12
CA GLY A 136 17.88 -4.50 -4.27
C GLY A 136 17.17 -5.78 -4.69
N ILE A 137 15.84 -5.78 -4.69
CA ILE A 137 15.00 -6.86 -5.26
C ILE A 137 15.31 -8.20 -4.59
N GLN A 138 15.21 -8.29 -3.26
CA GLN A 138 15.34 -9.57 -2.54
C GLN A 138 13.99 -10.27 -2.44
N LYS A 139 14.00 -11.61 -2.41
CA LYS A 139 12.79 -12.44 -2.23
C LYS A 139 12.02 -12.05 -0.96
N SER A 140 10.70 -11.92 -1.07
CA SER A 140 9.76 -11.76 0.05
C SER A 140 8.77 -12.92 0.13
N GLY A 141 7.90 -12.93 1.14
CA GLY A 141 6.75 -13.83 1.22
C GLY A 141 5.73 -13.64 0.08
N SER A 142 5.79 -12.51 -0.65
CA SER A 142 4.90 -12.21 -1.76
C SER A 142 5.47 -12.57 -3.14
N THR A 143 6.78 -12.88 -3.22
CA THR A 143 7.42 -13.25 -4.47
C THR A 143 6.75 -14.50 -5.09
N PRO A 144 6.29 -14.46 -6.35
CA PRO A 144 5.69 -15.60 -7.02
C PRO A 144 6.63 -16.80 -7.16
N TYR A 145 6.05 -17.97 -7.40
CA TYR A 145 6.82 -19.16 -7.76
C TYR A 145 7.57 -18.93 -9.08
N GLY A 146 8.82 -19.36 -9.15
CA GLY A 146 9.68 -19.23 -10.33
C GLY A 146 10.26 -17.83 -10.57
N ALA A 147 9.79 -16.80 -9.85
CA ALA A 147 10.28 -15.44 -10.02
C ALA A 147 11.76 -15.31 -9.61
N TRP A 148 12.55 -14.61 -10.42
CA TRP A 148 13.95 -14.29 -10.13
C TRP A 148 14.03 -13.10 -9.16
N THR A 149 14.95 -13.19 -8.20
CA THR A 149 15.35 -12.08 -7.32
C THR A 149 16.85 -12.18 -7.03
N THR A 150 17.47 -11.16 -6.43
CA THR A 150 18.90 -11.23 -6.06
C THR A 150 19.21 -12.32 -5.04
N THR A 151 18.22 -12.79 -4.28
CA THR A 151 18.35 -13.90 -3.33
C THR A 151 17.73 -15.21 -3.82
N THR A 152 17.10 -15.22 -5.00
CA THR A 152 16.59 -16.44 -5.66
C THR A 152 16.99 -16.44 -7.14
N PRO A 153 18.30 -16.52 -7.46
CA PRO A 153 18.79 -16.41 -8.84
C PRO A 153 18.34 -17.56 -9.75
N THR A 154 17.92 -18.69 -9.17
CA THR A 154 17.38 -19.86 -9.89
C THR A 154 15.84 -19.95 -9.81
N GLY A 155 15.19 -18.85 -9.44
CA GLY A 155 13.75 -18.74 -9.24
C GLY A 155 13.30 -19.16 -7.84
N ASN A 156 12.36 -18.40 -7.28
CA ASN A 156 11.75 -18.71 -5.99
C ASN A 156 11.01 -20.06 -6.02
N LYS A 157 11.24 -20.88 -5.00
CA LYS A 157 10.62 -22.22 -4.87
C LYS A 157 9.30 -22.21 -4.08
N GLY A 158 9.06 -21.17 -3.29
CA GLY A 158 7.84 -21.02 -2.52
C GLY A 158 6.70 -20.43 -3.34
N PHE A 159 5.47 -20.60 -2.85
CA PHE A 159 4.31 -19.90 -3.38
C PHE A 159 4.08 -18.60 -2.63
N LYS A 160 3.45 -17.65 -3.33
CA LYS A 160 3.01 -16.38 -2.76
C LYS A 160 2.06 -16.61 -1.59
N LYS A 161 2.31 -15.96 -0.45
CA LYS A 161 1.44 -16.04 0.72
C LYS A 161 0.11 -15.32 0.45
N ASP A 162 -1.01 -16.03 0.59
CA ASP A 162 -2.35 -15.45 0.45
C ASP A 162 -2.74 -14.67 1.71
N LEU A 163 -2.19 -13.46 1.83
CA LEU A 163 -2.46 -12.58 2.96
C LEU A 163 -3.91 -12.08 3.04
N PRO A 164 -4.63 -11.78 1.94
CA PRO A 164 -6.07 -11.50 1.99
C PRO A 164 -6.87 -12.59 2.69
N THR A 165 -6.60 -13.87 2.42
CA THR A 165 -7.29 -14.99 3.08
C THR A 165 -6.90 -15.11 4.56
N ILE A 166 -5.64 -14.86 4.92
CA ILE A 166 -5.23 -14.78 6.33
C ILE A 166 -5.97 -13.65 7.06
N MET A 167 -6.09 -12.47 6.45
CA MET A 167 -6.85 -11.34 7.02
C MET A 167 -8.35 -11.65 7.11
N LYS A 168 -8.89 -12.44 6.19
CA LYS A 168 -10.27 -12.94 6.29
C LYS A 168 -10.46 -13.81 7.53
N ALA A 169 -9.48 -14.64 7.88
CA ALA A 169 -9.52 -15.47 9.10
C ALA A 169 -9.53 -14.64 10.39
N HIS A 170 -9.01 -13.41 10.38
CA HIS A 170 -9.13 -12.46 11.50
C HIS A 170 -10.53 -11.83 11.64
N GLY A 171 -11.49 -12.11 10.74
CA GLY A 171 -12.81 -11.51 10.79
C GLY A 171 -12.84 -10.03 10.40
N VAL A 172 -11.85 -9.57 9.63
CA VAL A 172 -11.72 -8.17 9.20
C VAL A 172 -12.98 -7.72 8.44
N PRO A 173 -13.63 -6.60 8.82
CA PRO A 173 -14.92 -6.19 8.27
C PRO A 173 -14.88 -5.77 6.80
N TYR A 174 -13.70 -5.42 6.27
CA TYR A 174 -13.54 -5.11 4.86
C TYR A 174 -12.17 -5.51 4.33
N ILE A 175 -12.17 -6.32 3.28
CA ILE A 175 -10.99 -6.77 2.56
C ILE A 175 -11.20 -6.48 1.07
N ALA A 176 -10.20 -5.88 0.42
CA ALA A 176 -10.24 -5.70 -1.02
C ALA A 176 -8.84 -5.78 -1.65
N THR A 177 -8.77 -6.24 -2.89
CA THR A 177 -7.56 -6.12 -3.71
C THR A 177 -7.62 -4.85 -4.55
N LEU A 178 -6.47 -4.24 -4.83
CA LEU A 178 -6.34 -3.01 -5.63
C LEU A 178 -5.37 -3.23 -6.80
N ASN A 179 -5.59 -2.51 -7.89
CA ASN A 179 -4.72 -2.54 -9.06
C ASN A 179 -4.69 -1.17 -9.76
N PRO A 180 -3.51 -0.57 -10.02
CA PRO A 180 -3.40 0.78 -10.56
C PRO A 180 -3.98 0.95 -11.97
N ALA A 181 -4.18 -0.13 -12.74
CA ALA A 181 -4.86 -0.05 -14.03
C ALA A 181 -6.36 0.27 -13.93
N PHE A 182 -6.96 0.16 -12.74
CA PHE A 182 -8.39 0.33 -12.50
C PHE A 182 -8.66 1.42 -11.45
N PRO A 183 -8.34 2.70 -11.72
CA PRO A 183 -8.45 3.78 -10.73
C PRO A 183 -9.87 3.96 -10.19
N ASN A 184 -10.90 3.83 -11.03
CA ASN A 184 -12.29 3.95 -10.59
C ASN A 184 -12.68 2.89 -9.55
N ASP A 185 -12.17 1.66 -9.71
CA ASP A 185 -12.38 0.57 -8.76
C ASP A 185 -11.64 0.85 -7.44
N ILE A 186 -10.40 1.36 -7.49
CA ILE A 186 -9.69 1.81 -6.29
C ILE A 186 -10.50 2.86 -5.54
N LEU A 187 -10.96 3.91 -6.22
CA LEU A 187 -11.75 4.98 -5.61
C LEU A 187 -13.04 4.44 -5.00
N ALA A 188 -13.76 3.56 -5.70
CA ALA A 188 -14.99 2.95 -5.21
C ALA A 188 -14.75 2.10 -3.94
N LYS A 189 -13.72 1.26 -3.94
CA LYS A 189 -13.35 0.39 -2.80
C LYS A 189 -12.94 1.19 -1.58
N ILE A 190 -12.12 2.22 -1.75
CA ILE A 190 -11.71 3.10 -0.64
C ILE A 190 -12.90 3.90 -0.10
N ASN A 191 -13.75 4.46 -0.97
CA ASN A 191 -14.94 5.21 -0.56
C ASN A 191 -15.98 4.34 0.15
N LYS A 192 -16.13 3.07 -0.26
CA LYS A 192 -16.97 2.09 0.47
C LYS A 192 -16.41 1.85 1.86
N ALA A 193 -15.10 1.63 1.98
CA ALA A 193 -14.45 1.34 3.24
C ALA A 193 -14.46 2.51 4.24
N LYS A 194 -14.49 3.78 3.77
CA LYS A 194 -14.68 4.96 4.65
C LYS A 194 -15.98 4.91 5.46
N LYS A 195 -16.99 4.17 4.99
CA LYS A 195 -18.27 3.98 5.68
C LYS A 195 -18.27 2.83 6.67
N ILE A 196 -17.16 2.09 6.78
CA ILE A 196 -17.02 0.89 7.62
C ILE A 196 -16.09 1.22 8.79
N ARG A 197 -16.57 1.01 10.01
CA ARG A 197 -15.76 1.13 11.23
C ARG A 197 -15.00 -0.17 11.48
N GLY A 198 -13.78 -0.06 12.00
CA GLY A 198 -12.91 -1.19 12.34
C GLY A 198 -11.72 -1.33 11.38
N PHE A 199 -10.97 -2.41 11.51
CA PHE A 199 -9.79 -2.68 10.72
C PHE A 199 -10.18 -2.94 9.26
N LYS A 200 -9.47 -2.35 8.29
CA LYS A 200 -9.79 -2.50 6.87
C LYS A 200 -8.52 -2.87 6.12
N TYR A 201 -8.50 -4.02 5.47
CA TYR A 201 -7.32 -4.52 4.79
C TYR A 201 -7.43 -4.36 3.27
N PHE A 202 -6.33 -3.91 2.65
CA PHE A 202 -6.21 -3.81 1.21
C PHE A 202 -4.90 -4.42 0.74
N HIS A 203 -4.97 -5.17 -0.35
CA HIS A 203 -3.81 -5.78 -0.98
C HIS A 203 -3.67 -5.27 -2.41
N ALA A 204 -2.68 -4.42 -2.64
CA ALA A 204 -2.57 -3.60 -3.84
C ALA A 204 -1.42 -4.04 -4.73
N LEU A 205 -1.71 -4.72 -5.83
CA LEU A 205 -0.69 -5.10 -6.80
C LEU A 205 0.00 -3.84 -7.33
N SER A 206 1.32 -3.78 -7.22
CA SER A 206 2.12 -2.60 -7.55
C SER A 206 3.27 -2.98 -8.46
N PRO A 207 3.06 -3.06 -9.79
CA PRO A 207 4.13 -3.39 -10.72
C PRO A 207 5.33 -2.47 -10.56
N CYS A 208 6.50 -3.09 -10.49
CA CYS A 208 7.76 -2.41 -10.26
C CYS A 208 8.65 -2.57 -11.49
N PRO A 209 8.77 -1.57 -12.37
CA PRO A 209 9.57 -1.67 -13.59
C PRO A 209 11.02 -2.15 -13.35
N PRO A 210 11.80 -1.56 -12.42
CA PRO A 210 13.16 -2.02 -12.19
C PRO A 210 13.21 -3.41 -11.54
N GLY A 211 12.20 -3.76 -10.74
CA GLY A 211 12.11 -5.02 -10.01
C GLY A 211 11.76 -6.21 -10.90
N TRP A 212 10.69 -6.03 -11.69
CA TRP A 212 10.13 -7.06 -12.56
C TRP A 212 10.73 -7.03 -13.97
N ARG A 213 11.67 -6.11 -14.23
CA ARG A 213 12.44 -6.00 -15.48
C ARG A 213 11.58 -5.81 -16.73
N PHE A 214 10.68 -4.84 -16.67
CA PHE A 214 9.89 -4.40 -17.83
C PHE A 214 10.06 -2.90 -18.08
N ASP A 215 9.72 -2.43 -19.28
CA ASP A 215 9.84 -1.01 -19.64
C ASP A 215 8.89 -0.14 -18.79
N SER A 216 9.39 0.94 -18.22
CA SER A 216 8.61 1.81 -17.33
C SER A 216 7.28 2.32 -17.91
N SER A 217 7.19 2.48 -19.24
CA SER A 217 5.96 2.88 -19.93
C SER A 217 4.86 1.81 -19.90
N MET A 218 5.21 0.54 -19.69
CA MET A 218 4.28 -0.59 -19.71
C MET A 218 3.59 -0.86 -18.37
N THR A 219 3.86 -0.06 -17.33
CA THR A 219 3.36 -0.31 -15.96
C THR A 219 1.85 -0.58 -15.89
N ILE A 220 1.03 0.20 -16.62
CA ILE A 220 -0.43 0.03 -16.65
C ILE A 220 -0.85 -1.23 -17.42
N GLU A 221 -0.13 -1.56 -18.49
CA GLU A 221 -0.39 -2.75 -19.29
C GLU A 221 -0.09 -4.01 -18.48
N VAL A 222 1.08 -4.07 -17.84
CA VAL A 222 1.48 -5.14 -16.93
C VAL A 222 0.48 -5.28 -15.78
N ALA A 223 0.08 -4.16 -15.16
CA ALA A 223 -0.94 -4.17 -14.12
C ALA A 223 -2.26 -4.77 -14.61
N ARG A 224 -2.71 -4.41 -15.83
CA ARG A 224 -3.96 -4.93 -16.41
C ARG A 224 -3.87 -6.42 -16.73
N MET A 225 -2.76 -6.87 -17.33
CA MET A 225 -2.54 -8.27 -17.68
C MET A 225 -2.59 -9.18 -16.44
N ALA A 226 -2.02 -8.75 -15.32
CA ALA A 226 -2.03 -9.51 -14.07
C ALA A 226 -3.43 -9.78 -13.48
N VAL A 227 -4.49 -9.15 -14.01
CA VAL A 227 -5.89 -9.44 -13.64
C VAL A 227 -6.57 -10.37 -14.65
N LEU A 228 -6.10 -10.37 -15.90
CA LEU A 228 -6.72 -11.08 -17.02
C LEU A 228 -6.17 -12.50 -17.23
N THR A 229 -5.12 -12.86 -16.49
CA THR A 229 -4.45 -14.16 -16.51
C THR A 229 -4.68 -14.89 -15.19
#